data_AF-A0A6V8PM12-F1
#
_entry.id   AF-A0A6V8PM12-F1
#
_cell.length_a   1.000
_cell.length_b   1.000
_cell.length_c   1.000
_cell.angle_alpha   90.00
_cell.angle_beta   90.00
_cell.angle_gamma   90.00
#
_symmetry.space_group_name_H-M   'P 1'
#
loop_
_entity.id
_entity.type
_entity.pdbx_description
1 polymer ?
#
loop_
_entity_poly.entity_id
_entity_poly.type
_entity_poly.pdbx_seq_one_letter_code
_entity_poly.pdbx_strand_id
1 'polypeptide(L)'
;LELAHARARSALRVIEPEELREELKKYLKEVRERIHGFLEDVDLSLSDLIKKDQKGFFAHPRLSTNVLRDLVLRASREPSDKTRLWILIFDGMRLDTWEEVVKKALSSLLEVSEEKLYLCPLPSYTDIARTSLLAGRLPSEWEDYQGKYTSDHNILASRLFGLGREEGKRKLRIVVGSETDYGQERLDFDVRSHNILIYNLSDDWIHNFRGDIKDLNDDIDGRLRRTILPDLESRIAEDDFVILTSDHGFIELLKNKEVKIPVSENLKEDEIVYRYLKGGKYEIGLTVQWIGDEPYTVATGRS
;
A
#
# COMPACT_ATOMS: atom_id res chain seq x y z
N LEU A 1 -8.49 8.75 -13.31
CA LEU A 1 -8.85 10.12 -13.77
C LEU A 1 -7.70 11.10 -13.58
N GLU A 2 -7.12 11.21 -12.38
CA GLU A 2 -6.00 12.11 -12.10
C GLU A 2 -4.78 11.84 -12.99
N LEU A 3 -4.40 10.58 -13.18
CA LEU A 3 -3.29 10.23 -14.06
C LEU A 3 -3.51 10.66 -15.52
N ALA A 4 -4.72 10.50 -16.04
CA ALA A 4 -5.06 10.96 -17.39
C ALA A 4 -4.97 12.49 -17.51
N HIS A 5 -5.42 13.20 -16.47
CA HIS A 5 -5.28 14.66 -16.38
C HIS A 5 -3.81 15.10 -16.34
N ALA A 6 -2.99 14.44 -15.52
CA ALA A 6 -1.55 14.70 -15.43
C ALA A 6 -0.83 14.46 -16.77
N ARG A 7 -1.16 13.37 -17.46
CA ARG A 7 -0.66 13.07 -18.82
C ARG A 7 -1.04 14.17 -19.82
N ALA A 8 -2.31 14.59 -19.84
CA ALA A 8 -2.78 15.67 -20.71
C ALA A 8 -2.04 16.98 -20.43
N ARG A 9 -1.84 17.32 -19.15
CA ARG A 9 -1.09 18.52 -18.71
C ARG A 9 0.37 18.47 -19.15
N SER A 10 1.00 17.30 -19.08
CA SER A 10 2.38 17.10 -19.55
C SER A 10 2.48 17.29 -21.08
N ALA A 11 1.52 16.76 -21.84
CA ALA A 11 1.46 16.91 -23.30
C ALA A 11 1.28 18.37 -23.76
N LEU A 12 0.66 19.25 -22.95
CA LEU A 12 0.57 20.68 -23.28
C LEU A 12 1.94 21.36 -23.44
N ARG A 13 3.00 20.84 -22.80
CA ARG A 13 4.34 21.44 -22.84
C ARG A 13 4.96 21.47 -24.24
N VAL A 14 4.50 20.60 -25.15
CA VAL A 14 5.05 20.47 -26.52
C VAL A 14 4.15 21.08 -27.60
N ILE A 15 3.06 21.76 -27.23
CA ILE A 15 2.13 22.39 -28.18
C ILE A 15 2.64 23.78 -28.57
N GLU A 16 3.02 23.97 -29.84
CA GLU A 16 3.73 25.17 -30.32
C GLU A 16 2.92 26.49 -30.37
N PRO A 17 1.59 26.52 -30.65
CA PRO A 17 0.85 27.78 -30.53
C PRO A 17 0.56 28.13 -29.06
N GLU A 18 1.20 29.20 -28.55
CA GLU A 18 1.04 29.63 -27.14
C GLU A 18 -0.43 29.98 -26.80
N GLU A 19 -1.15 30.59 -27.73
CA GLU A 19 -2.57 30.94 -27.55
C GLU A 19 -3.44 29.68 -27.33
N LEU A 20 -3.25 28.65 -28.16
CA LEU A 20 -3.91 27.35 -28.01
C LEU A 20 -3.49 26.68 -26.71
N ARG A 21 -2.21 26.75 -26.37
CA ARG A 21 -1.66 26.18 -25.12
C ARG A 21 -2.31 26.81 -23.89
N GLU A 22 -2.48 28.14 -23.87
CA GLU A 22 -3.13 28.87 -22.78
C GLU A 22 -4.63 28.56 -22.68
N GLU A 23 -5.33 28.44 -23.82
CA GLU A 23 -6.74 28.04 -23.83
C GLU A 23 -6.93 26.61 -23.29
N LEU A 24 -6.11 25.67 -23.74
CA LEU A 24 -6.12 24.29 -23.25
C LEU A 24 -5.74 24.19 -21.76
N LYS A 25 -4.81 25.04 -21.27
CA LYS A 25 -4.49 25.10 -19.83
C LYS A 25 -5.72 25.50 -19.00
N LYS A 26 -6.50 26.48 -19.45
CA LYS A 26 -7.75 26.90 -18.76
C LYS A 26 -8.76 25.76 -18.75
N TYR A 27 -8.98 25.12 -19.89
CA TYR A 27 -9.87 23.97 -19.99
C TYR A 27 -9.45 22.82 -19.07
N LEU A 28 -8.15 22.46 -19.06
CA LEU A 28 -7.65 21.41 -18.15
C LEU A 28 -7.81 21.79 -16.68
N LYS A 29 -7.76 23.07 -16.32
CA LYS A 29 -8.04 23.51 -14.94
C LYS A 29 -9.49 23.19 -14.55
N GLU A 30 -10.46 23.51 -15.40
CA GLU A 30 -11.88 23.18 -15.16
C GLU A 30 -12.11 21.67 -15.08
N VAL A 31 -11.47 20.90 -15.98
CA VAL A 31 -11.53 19.43 -15.93
C VAL A 31 -10.95 18.91 -14.60
N ARG A 32 -9.86 19.49 -14.10
CA ARG A 32 -9.28 19.11 -12.81
C ARG A 32 -10.27 19.30 -11.66
N GLU A 33 -10.94 20.46 -11.62
CA GLU A 33 -11.93 20.77 -10.58
C GLU A 33 -13.10 19.78 -10.60
N ARG A 34 -13.57 19.41 -11.80
CA ARG A 34 -14.60 18.38 -11.97
C ARG A 34 -14.13 16.99 -11.53
N ILE A 35 -12.90 16.60 -11.86
CA ILE A 35 -12.31 15.33 -11.41
C ILE A 35 -12.22 15.31 -9.89
N HIS A 36 -11.74 16.39 -9.27
CA HIS A 36 -11.64 16.47 -7.81
C HIS A 36 -13.00 16.38 -7.14
N GLY A 37 -14.01 17.11 -7.64
CA GLY A 37 -15.38 17.04 -7.11
C GLY A 37 -15.98 15.63 -7.22
N PHE A 38 -15.80 14.97 -8.36
CA PHE A 38 -16.25 13.58 -8.52
C PHE A 38 -15.55 12.62 -7.54
N LEU A 39 -14.23 12.75 -7.36
CA LEU A 39 -13.48 11.86 -6.45
C LEU A 39 -13.80 12.15 -4.98
N GLU A 40 -14.12 13.40 -4.63
CA GLU A 40 -14.67 13.77 -3.32
C GLU A 40 -15.98 13.04 -3.05
N ASP A 41 -16.94 13.13 -3.98
CA ASP A 41 -18.26 12.50 -3.84
C ASP A 41 -18.16 10.98 -3.71
N VAL A 42 -17.23 10.36 -4.44
CA VAL A 42 -16.96 8.92 -4.35
C VAL A 42 -16.37 8.53 -3.00
N ASP A 43 -15.39 9.28 -2.48
CA ASP A 43 -14.78 8.97 -1.17
C ASP A 43 -15.77 9.16 -0.02
N LEU A 44 -16.57 10.23 -0.06
CA LEU A 44 -17.66 10.46 0.90
C LEU A 44 -18.70 9.34 0.85
N SER A 45 -19.12 8.93 -0.36
CA SER A 45 -20.06 7.84 -0.55
C SER A 45 -19.51 6.51 -0.02
N LEU A 46 -18.22 6.22 -0.26
CA LEU A 46 -17.56 5.04 0.28
C LEU A 46 -17.51 5.08 1.81
N SER A 47 -17.12 6.21 2.39
CA SER A 47 -17.16 6.44 3.83
C SER A 47 -18.55 6.15 4.40
N ASP A 48 -19.62 6.67 3.79
CA ASP A 48 -20.99 6.44 4.24
C ASP A 48 -21.41 4.97 4.17
N LEU A 49 -20.97 4.23 3.14
CA LEU A 49 -21.19 2.80 3.04
C LEU A 49 -20.48 2.04 4.18
N ILE A 50 -19.22 2.39 4.46
CA ILE A 50 -18.45 1.79 5.55
C ILE A 50 -19.08 2.14 6.91
N LYS A 51 -19.53 3.39 7.12
CA LYS A 51 -20.23 3.81 8.35
C LYS A 51 -21.50 3.00 8.60
N LYS A 52 -22.27 2.71 7.55
CA LYS A 52 -23.54 1.95 7.65
C LYS A 52 -23.31 0.48 8.04
N ASP A 53 -22.21 -0.13 7.61
CA ASP A 53 -21.89 -1.52 7.93
C ASP A 53 -20.38 -1.76 8.08
N GLN A 54 -19.81 -1.23 9.17
CA GLN A 54 -18.38 -1.40 9.46
C GLN A 54 -18.02 -2.88 9.66
N LYS A 55 -18.90 -3.64 10.30
CA LYS A 55 -18.68 -5.07 10.55
C LYS A 55 -18.63 -5.83 9.22
N GLY A 56 -19.54 -5.54 8.29
CA GLY A 56 -19.54 -6.12 6.95
C GLY A 56 -18.31 -5.74 6.15
N PHE A 57 -17.85 -4.49 6.24
CA PHE A 57 -16.59 -4.05 5.62
C PHE A 57 -15.40 -4.87 6.13
N PHE A 58 -15.24 -5.01 7.45
CA PHE A 58 -14.13 -5.76 8.05
C PHE A 58 -14.26 -7.28 7.93
N ALA A 59 -15.45 -7.79 7.65
CA ALA A 59 -15.69 -9.20 7.33
C ALA A 59 -15.67 -9.50 5.82
N HIS A 60 -15.44 -8.48 4.98
CA HIS A 60 -15.54 -8.64 3.54
C HIS A 60 -14.49 -9.64 3.02
N PRO A 61 -14.86 -10.62 2.16
CA PRO A 61 -13.93 -11.65 1.69
C PRO A 61 -12.76 -11.09 0.87
N ARG A 62 -12.94 -9.88 0.31
CA ARG A 62 -11.87 -9.14 -0.37
C ARG A 62 -11.10 -8.19 0.54
N LEU A 63 -11.13 -8.32 1.87
CA LEU A 63 -10.20 -7.57 2.72
C LEU A 63 -8.76 -8.08 2.53
N SER A 64 -7.75 -7.21 2.59
CA SER A 64 -6.36 -7.57 2.31
C SER A 64 -5.78 -8.64 3.25
N THR A 65 -6.37 -8.82 4.43
CA THR A 65 -6.12 -9.96 5.33
C THR A 65 -6.32 -11.32 4.66
N ASN A 66 -7.07 -11.39 3.56
CA ASN A 66 -7.32 -12.62 2.82
C ASN A 66 -6.39 -12.83 1.62
N VAL A 67 -5.52 -11.88 1.25
CA VAL A 67 -4.65 -11.98 0.05
C VAL A 67 -3.80 -13.25 0.11
N LEU A 68 -3.03 -13.44 1.17
CA LEU A 68 -2.14 -14.60 1.32
C LEU A 68 -2.93 -15.91 1.52
N ARG A 69 -4.09 -15.84 2.17
CA ARG A 69 -4.97 -17.00 2.30
C ARG A 69 -5.49 -17.47 0.95
N ASP A 70 -5.92 -16.54 0.10
CA ASP A 70 -6.49 -16.84 -1.21
C ASP A 70 -5.42 -17.25 -2.21
N LEU A 71 -4.32 -16.50 -2.26
CA LEU A 71 -3.29 -16.66 -3.30
C LEU A 71 -2.18 -17.63 -2.93
N VAL A 72 -2.01 -17.98 -1.65
CA VAL A 72 -1.00 -18.94 -1.20
C VAL A 72 -1.67 -20.19 -0.65
N LEU A 73 -2.39 -20.08 0.46
CA LEU A 73 -2.87 -21.24 1.22
C LEU A 73 -3.94 -22.04 0.46
N ARG A 74 -4.98 -21.36 -0.06
CA ARG A 74 -6.07 -21.99 -0.81
C ARG A 74 -5.64 -22.46 -2.20
N ALA A 75 -4.65 -21.81 -2.79
CA ALA A 75 -4.05 -22.19 -4.07
C ALA A 75 -2.97 -23.28 -3.91
N SER A 76 -2.70 -23.75 -2.69
CA SER A 76 -1.69 -24.76 -2.37
C SER A 76 -0.29 -24.43 -2.92
N ARG A 77 0.08 -23.14 -2.91
CA ARG A 77 1.39 -22.65 -3.34
C ARG A 77 2.41 -22.75 -2.21
N GLU A 78 2.73 -23.99 -1.83
CA GLU A 78 3.68 -24.27 -0.75
C GLU A 78 5.12 -24.41 -1.31
N PRO A 79 6.12 -23.82 -0.64
CA PRO A 79 7.53 -24.05 -0.99
C PRO A 79 7.94 -25.51 -0.86
N SER A 80 8.82 -25.96 -1.75
CA SER A 80 9.45 -27.28 -1.72
C SER A 80 10.97 -27.15 -1.70
N ASP A 81 11.71 -28.26 -1.83
CA ASP A 81 13.16 -28.19 -2.00
C ASP A 81 13.58 -27.43 -3.27
N LYS A 82 12.73 -27.47 -4.31
CA LYS A 82 12.99 -26.86 -5.63
C LYS A 82 12.32 -25.51 -5.85
N THR A 83 11.31 -25.18 -5.06
CA THR A 83 10.48 -23.98 -5.25
C THR A 83 10.45 -23.16 -3.98
N ARG A 84 10.41 -21.84 -4.14
CA ARG A 84 10.31 -20.85 -3.06
C ARG A 84 9.02 -20.06 -3.21
N LEU A 85 8.57 -19.47 -2.10
CA LEU A 85 7.50 -18.49 -2.09
C LEU A 85 8.10 -17.11 -1.89
N TRP A 86 7.82 -16.21 -2.83
CA TRP A 86 8.16 -14.79 -2.78
C TRP A 86 6.89 -13.97 -2.61
N ILE A 87 6.87 -13.10 -1.61
CA ILE A 87 5.82 -12.12 -1.39
C ILE A 87 6.46 -10.75 -1.50
N LEU A 88 6.13 -10.04 -2.58
CA LEU A 88 6.60 -8.70 -2.86
C LEU A 88 5.52 -7.73 -2.37
N ILE A 89 5.86 -6.95 -1.34
CA ILE A 89 4.98 -5.92 -0.79
C ILE A 89 5.52 -4.57 -1.25
N PHE A 90 4.75 -3.87 -2.08
CA PHE A 90 5.09 -2.54 -2.55
C PHE A 90 4.34 -1.52 -1.71
N ASP A 91 5.07 -0.85 -0.82
CA ASP A 91 4.51 0.11 0.14
C ASP A 91 3.83 1.28 -0.57
N GLY A 92 2.58 1.55 -0.21
CA GLY A 92 1.83 2.69 -0.74
C GLY A 92 1.47 2.59 -2.23
N MET A 93 1.55 1.43 -2.87
CA MET A 93 1.26 1.33 -4.30
C MET A 93 -0.23 1.59 -4.62
N ARG A 94 -0.51 2.60 -5.43
CA ARG A 94 -1.84 2.85 -5.99
C ARG A 94 -2.21 1.84 -7.07
N LEU A 95 -3.51 1.63 -7.26
CA LEU A 95 -4.03 0.76 -8.31
C LEU A 95 -3.65 1.23 -9.72
N ASP A 96 -3.71 2.53 -10.00
CA ASP A 96 -3.30 3.06 -11.31
C ASP A 96 -1.78 3.00 -11.52
N THR A 97 -0.97 3.12 -10.47
CA THR A 97 0.48 2.84 -10.53
C THR A 97 0.76 1.37 -10.84
N TRP A 98 0.00 0.44 -10.25
CA TRP A 98 0.08 -0.98 -10.59
C TRP A 98 -0.20 -1.22 -12.08
N GLU A 99 -1.35 -0.76 -12.56
CA GLU A 99 -1.82 -0.98 -13.94
C GLU A 99 -0.90 -0.36 -14.98
N GLU A 100 -0.42 0.86 -14.72
CA GLU A 100 0.23 1.68 -15.74
C GLU A 100 1.75 1.56 -15.76
N VAL A 101 2.35 1.20 -14.63
CA VAL A 101 3.81 1.16 -14.44
C VAL A 101 4.26 -0.23 -14.01
N VAL A 102 3.89 -0.66 -12.81
CA VAL A 102 4.50 -1.83 -12.15
C VAL A 102 4.27 -3.10 -12.95
N LYS A 103 3.03 -3.37 -13.34
CA LYS A 103 2.66 -4.57 -14.10
C LYS A 103 3.41 -4.63 -15.43
N LYS A 104 3.54 -3.49 -16.11
CA LYS A 104 4.26 -3.41 -17.41
C LYS A 104 5.75 -3.61 -17.22
N ALA A 105 6.35 -3.01 -16.20
CA ALA A 105 7.77 -3.19 -15.89
C ALA A 105 8.09 -4.67 -15.56
N LEU A 106 7.25 -5.33 -14.76
CA LEU A 106 7.46 -6.72 -14.36
C LEU A 106 7.15 -7.74 -15.46
N SER A 107 6.39 -7.36 -16.50
CA SER A 107 6.02 -8.28 -17.59
C SER A 107 7.22 -8.83 -18.39
N SER A 108 8.40 -8.23 -18.28
CA SER A 108 9.63 -8.78 -18.87
C SER A 108 10.22 -9.95 -18.07
N LEU A 109 9.84 -10.09 -16.79
CA LEU A 109 10.37 -11.09 -15.87
C LEU A 109 9.30 -12.11 -15.43
N LEU A 110 8.05 -11.67 -15.25
CA LEU A 110 6.98 -12.45 -14.64
C LEU A 110 5.74 -12.48 -15.53
N GLU A 111 5.09 -13.64 -15.58
CA GLU A 111 3.76 -13.80 -16.17
C GLU A 111 2.67 -13.71 -15.09
N VAL A 112 1.64 -12.89 -15.32
CA VAL A 112 0.53 -12.75 -14.39
C VAL A 112 -0.48 -13.87 -14.63
N SER A 113 -0.48 -14.87 -13.75
CA SER A 113 -1.45 -15.98 -13.78
C SER A 113 -2.83 -15.63 -13.21
N GLU A 114 -2.88 -14.70 -12.25
CA GLU A 114 -4.12 -14.29 -11.58
C GLU A 114 -4.00 -12.86 -11.05
N GLU A 115 -5.10 -12.10 -11.14
CA GLU A 115 -5.20 -10.74 -10.60
C GLU A 115 -6.53 -10.54 -9.88
N LYS A 116 -6.47 -9.94 -8.68
CA LYS A 116 -7.61 -9.77 -7.78
C LYS A 116 -7.49 -8.44 -7.03
N LEU A 117 -8.62 -7.74 -6.90
CA LEU A 117 -8.70 -6.54 -6.07
C LEU A 117 -9.09 -6.88 -4.63
N TYR A 118 -8.46 -6.16 -3.70
CA TYR A 118 -8.68 -6.25 -2.27
C TYR A 118 -8.84 -4.86 -1.64
N LEU A 119 -9.63 -4.78 -0.57
CA LEU A 119 -9.86 -3.62 0.26
C LEU A 119 -8.78 -3.58 1.35
N CYS A 120 -8.26 -2.39 1.63
CA CYS A 120 -7.33 -2.16 2.74
C CYS A 120 -8.11 -2.06 4.07
N PRO A 121 -7.63 -2.62 5.18
CA PRO A 121 -8.13 -2.32 6.51
C PRO A 121 -7.98 -0.84 6.83
N LEU A 122 -8.75 -0.38 7.81
CA LEU A 122 -8.73 1.00 8.28
C LEU A 122 -8.14 1.11 9.69
N PRO A 123 -7.41 2.19 10.00
CA PRO A 123 -6.85 3.16 9.04
C PRO A 123 -5.87 2.50 8.05
N SER A 124 -5.85 2.99 6.81
CA SER A 124 -5.06 2.43 5.72
C SER A 124 -3.63 2.96 5.73
N TYR A 125 -2.87 2.64 6.77
CA TYR A 125 -1.45 2.98 6.90
C TYR A 125 -0.62 1.74 7.22
N THR A 126 0.70 1.82 7.03
CA THR A 126 1.64 0.69 7.12
C THR A 126 1.41 -0.22 8.34
N ASP A 127 1.41 0.30 9.57
CA ASP A 127 1.38 -0.58 10.76
C ASP A 127 0.10 -1.42 10.87
N ILE A 128 -1.03 -0.90 10.39
CA ILE A 128 -2.31 -1.64 10.40
C ILE A 128 -2.43 -2.50 9.15
N ALA A 129 -2.22 -1.93 7.97
CA ALA A 129 -2.47 -2.58 6.70
C ALA A 129 -1.50 -3.73 6.43
N ARG A 130 -0.19 -3.49 6.56
CA ARG A 130 0.86 -4.49 6.33
C ARG A 130 0.83 -5.59 7.37
N THR A 131 0.71 -5.23 8.64
CA THR A 131 0.65 -6.22 9.72
C THR A 131 -0.60 -7.09 9.60
N SER A 132 -1.75 -6.51 9.22
CA SER A 132 -2.97 -7.28 8.98
C SER A 132 -2.85 -8.22 7.78
N LEU A 133 -2.22 -7.77 6.70
CA LEU A 133 -1.89 -8.58 5.52
C LEU A 133 -1.03 -9.79 5.92
N LEU A 134 0.05 -9.56 6.68
CA LEU A 134 0.98 -10.61 7.11
C LEU A 134 0.40 -11.54 8.18
N ALA A 135 -0.48 -11.05 9.05
CA ALA A 135 -1.19 -11.87 10.03
C ALA A 135 -2.32 -12.68 9.40
N GLY A 136 -2.82 -12.25 8.24
CA GLY A 136 -4.08 -12.72 7.67
C GLY A 136 -5.28 -12.49 8.57
N ARG A 137 -5.20 -11.46 9.43
CA ARG A 137 -6.10 -11.16 10.55
C ARG A 137 -6.09 -9.66 10.86
N LEU A 138 -7.17 -9.16 11.47
CA LEU A 138 -7.28 -7.78 11.93
C LEU A 138 -6.55 -7.56 13.27
N PRO A 139 -6.26 -6.31 13.67
CA PRO A 139 -5.46 -6.01 14.86
C PRO A 139 -5.93 -6.70 16.15
N SER A 140 -7.23 -6.82 16.35
CA SER A 140 -7.81 -7.49 17.53
C SER A 140 -7.49 -8.98 17.64
N GLU A 141 -6.98 -9.60 16.58
CA GLU A 141 -6.68 -11.03 16.49
C GLU A 141 -5.18 -11.31 16.27
N TRP A 142 -4.32 -10.29 16.38
CA TRP A 142 -2.89 -10.48 16.25
C TRP A 142 -2.33 -11.11 17.53
N GLU A 143 -1.83 -12.33 17.40
CA GLU A 143 -1.33 -13.08 18.54
C GLU A 143 0.01 -13.77 18.22
N ASP A 144 0.79 -14.04 19.25
CA ASP A 144 1.98 -14.86 19.18
C ASP A 144 1.67 -16.35 19.31
N TYR A 145 2.71 -17.18 19.42
CA TYR A 145 2.56 -18.62 19.61
C TYR A 145 1.96 -19.03 20.96
N GLN A 146 1.84 -18.10 21.91
CA GLN A 146 1.23 -18.31 23.23
C GLN A 146 -0.17 -17.71 23.35
N GLY A 147 -0.71 -17.11 22.27
CA GLY A 147 -2.00 -16.43 22.29
C GLY A 147 -1.95 -15.03 22.92
N LYS A 148 -0.77 -14.42 23.06
CA LYS A 148 -0.60 -13.04 23.54
C LYS A 148 -0.53 -12.09 22.38
N TYR A 149 -1.03 -10.87 22.55
CA TYR A 149 -0.95 -9.85 21.50
C TYR A 149 0.49 -9.61 21.02
N THR A 150 0.67 -9.50 19.71
CA THR A 150 1.94 -9.13 19.09
C THR A 150 1.72 -8.42 17.76
N SER A 151 2.57 -7.48 17.40
CA SER A 151 2.63 -6.87 16.07
C SER A 151 3.87 -7.30 15.28
N ASP A 152 4.61 -8.31 15.77
CA ASP A 152 5.83 -8.80 15.12
C ASP A 152 5.50 -9.52 13.81
N HIS A 153 5.94 -8.94 12.70
CA HIS A 153 5.70 -9.45 11.34
C HIS A 153 6.20 -10.87 11.13
N ASN A 154 7.35 -11.24 11.72
CA ASN A 154 7.90 -12.59 11.57
C ASN A 154 7.03 -13.62 12.27
N ILE A 155 6.56 -13.31 13.49
CA ILE A 155 5.68 -14.21 14.25
C ILE A 155 4.35 -14.36 13.54
N LEU A 156 3.73 -13.25 13.12
CA LEU A 156 2.41 -13.25 12.49
C LEU A 156 2.41 -13.97 11.14
N ALA A 157 3.37 -13.66 10.26
CA ALA A 157 3.50 -14.35 8.97
C ALA A 157 3.85 -15.84 9.16
N SER A 158 4.73 -16.18 10.12
CA SER A 158 5.03 -17.59 10.41
C SER A 158 3.79 -18.35 10.87
N ARG A 159 2.96 -17.76 11.75
CA ARG A 159 1.69 -18.36 12.17
C ARG A 159 0.71 -18.51 11.01
N LEU A 160 0.61 -17.51 10.12
CA LEU A 160 -0.25 -17.58 8.94
C LEU A 160 0.14 -18.76 8.03
N PHE A 161 1.44 -19.01 7.84
CA PHE A 161 1.95 -20.15 7.07
C PHE A 161 2.00 -21.47 7.87
N GLY A 162 1.49 -21.50 9.11
CA GLY A 162 1.49 -22.71 9.94
C GLY A 162 2.88 -23.13 10.43
N LEU A 163 3.89 -22.25 10.36
CA LEU A 163 5.25 -22.52 10.79
C LEU A 163 5.37 -22.34 12.31
N GLY A 164 5.92 -23.35 12.99
CA GLY A 164 6.28 -23.25 14.41
C GLY A 164 7.39 -22.21 14.65
N ARG A 165 7.61 -21.79 15.91
CA ARG A 165 8.55 -20.71 16.24
C ARG A 165 9.97 -20.88 15.65
N GLU A 166 10.57 -22.04 15.86
CA GLU A 166 11.93 -22.32 15.35
C GLU A 166 11.94 -22.58 13.84
N GLU A 167 10.83 -23.08 13.30
CA GLU A 167 10.68 -23.25 11.86
C GLU A 167 10.56 -21.90 11.15
N GLY A 168 9.75 -20.98 11.65
CA GLY A 168 9.61 -19.62 11.14
C GLY A 168 10.97 -18.90 11.09
N LYS A 169 11.74 -18.96 12.18
CA LYS A 169 13.11 -18.40 12.23
C LYS A 169 14.07 -18.96 11.17
N ARG A 170 13.84 -20.19 10.71
CA ARG A 170 14.70 -20.87 9.72
C ARG A 170 14.17 -20.77 8.29
N LYS A 171 12.85 -20.76 8.11
CA LYS A 171 12.17 -20.88 6.82
C LYS A 171 11.59 -19.58 6.30
N LEU A 172 11.28 -18.63 7.17
CA LEU A 172 10.76 -17.31 6.79
C LEU A 172 11.86 -16.27 6.84
N ARG A 173 11.93 -15.42 5.82
CA ARG A 173 12.74 -14.20 5.80
C ARG A 173 11.84 -13.03 5.43
N ILE A 174 11.94 -11.94 6.20
CA ILE A 174 11.34 -10.66 5.83
C ILE A 174 12.48 -9.65 5.65
N VAL A 175 12.55 -9.00 4.49
CA VAL A 175 13.53 -7.97 4.17
C VAL A 175 12.79 -6.69 3.82
N VAL A 176 13.18 -5.59 4.45
CA VAL A 176 12.66 -4.25 4.15
C VAL A 176 13.74 -3.50 3.38
N GLY A 177 13.45 -3.13 2.14
CA GLY A 177 14.35 -2.36 1.28
C GLY A 177 14.27 -0.87 1.62
N SER A 178 15.17 -0.37 2.47
CA SER A 178 15.42 1.07 2.62
C SER A 178 16.37 1.56 1.52
N GLU A 179 16.10 2.74 0.94
CA GLU A 179 16.96 3.37 -0.08
C GLU A 179 18.21 4.05 0.48
N THR A 180 18.31 4.23 1.79
CA THR A 180 19.54 4.70 2.41
C THR A 180 20.51 3.53 2.49
N ASP A 181 21.57 3.63 1.69
CA ASP A 181 22.84 2.89 1.79
C ASP A 181 22.96 2.04 3.05
N TYR A 182 23.00 0.71 2.89
CA TYR A 182 23.56 -0.32 3.80
C TYR A 182 22.97 -1.74 3.56
N GLY A 183 22.03 -1.91 2.62
CA GLY A 183 21.44 -3.23 2.31
C GLY A 183 22.01 -3.94 1.07
N GLN A 184 22.62 -3.23 0.11
CA GLN A 184 23.13 -3.84 -1.12
C GLN A 184 24.57 -4.38 -0.99
N GLU A 185 25.36 -3.87 -0.04
CA GLU A 185 26.67 -4.45 0.27
C GLU A 185 26.51 -5.49 1.40
N ARG A 186 26.41 -6.77 1.01
CA ARG A 186 26.41 -7.99 1.86
C ARG A 186 25.10 -8.35 2.59
N LEU A 187 23.99 -8.47 1.86
CA LEU A 187 22.98 -9.47 2.26
C LEU A 187 23.57 -10.86 2.01
N ASP A 188 24.11 -11.47 3.07
CA ASP A 188 24.49 -12.86 3.08
C ASP A 188 23.31 -13.72 2.56
N PHE A 189 23.64 -14.59 1.60
CA PHE A 189 22.78 -15.12 0.55
C PHE A 189 21.87 -16.28 0.99
N ASP A 190 21.26 -16.18 2.18
CA ASP A 190 20.34 -17.22 2.67
C ASP A 190 18.92 -17.00 2.12
N VAL A 191 18.66 -17.47 0.90
CA VAL A 191 17.30 -17.58 0.35
C VAL A 191 16.57 -18.68 1.10
N ARG A 192 15.46 -18.31 1.75
CA ARG A 192 14.67 -19.25 2.55
C ARG A 192 13.49 -19.77 1.77
N SER A 193 12.72 -20.69 2.35
CA SER A 193 11.55 -21.23 1.66
C SER A 193 10.42 -20.20 1.49
N HIS A 194 10.27 -19.30 2.45
CA HIS A 194 9.34 -18.17 2.40
C HIS A 194 10.13 -16.86 2.49
N ASN A 195 10.03 -16.02 1.47
CA ASN A 195 10.72 -14.74 1.41
C ASN A 195 9.70 -13.62 1.20
N ILE A 196 9.71 -12.63 2.08
CA ILE A 196 8.88 -11.45 2.00
C ILE A 196 9.81 -10.26 1.77
N LEU A 197 9.66 -9.59 0.63
CA LEU A 197 10.44 -8.42 0.26
C LEU A 197 9.52 -7.20 0.26
N ILE A 198 9.86 -6.20 1.06
CA ILE A 198 9.08 -4.98 1.22
C ILE A 198 9.84 -3.85 0.56
N TYR A 199 9.31 -3.30 -0.52
CA TYR A 199 9.90 -2.18 -1.24
C TYR A 199 9.10 -0.93 -0.94
N ASN A 200 9.74 0.10 -0.36
CA ASN A 200 9.07 1.36 -0.15
C ASN A 200 8.92 2.11 -1.48
N LEU A 201 7.78 2.03 -2.19
CA LEU A 201 7.65 2.70 -3.49
C LEU A 201 7.33 4.19 -3.36
N SER A 202 6.65 4.61 -2.30
CA SER A 202 6.12 5.97 -2.27
C SER A 202 5.99 6.61 -0.89
N ASP A 203 5.88 5.87 0.22
CA ASP A 203 5.45 6.42 1.51
C ASP A 203 6.46 7.46 2.06
N ASP A 204 7.77 7.16 2.02
CA ASP A 204 8.80 8.10 2.48
C ASP A 204 8.95 9.34 1.57
N TRP A 205 8.52 9.22 0.31
CA TRP A 205 8.73 10.21 -0.74
C TRP A 205 7.56 11.17 -0.90
N ILE A 206 6.32 10.68 -0.74
CA ILE A 206 5.10 11.47 -0.92
C ILE A 206 5.05 12.65 0.05
N HIS A 207 5.58 12.50 1.27
CA HIS A 207 5.64 13.58 2.25
C HIS A 207 6.39 14.83 1.74
N ASN A 208 7.32 14.66 0.80
CA ASN A 208 8.11 15.75 0.21
C ASN A 208 7.92 15.91 -1.30
N PHE A 209 7.13 15.04 -1.95
CA PHE A 209 6.93 15.06 -3.39
C PHE A 209 6.17 16.30 -3.84
N ARG A 210 6.69 16.99 -4.87
CA ARG A 210 6.13 18.25 -5.40
C ARG A 210 5.65 18.14 -6.85
N GLY A 211 5.79 16.98 -7.48
CA GLY A 211 5.33 16.71 -8.84
C GLY A 211 3.86 16.31 -8.90
N ASP A 212 3.38 15.91 -10.08
CA ASP A 212 2.08 15.23 -10.19
C ASP A 212 2.21 13.70 -10.21
N ILE A 213 1.08 13.00 -10.21
CA ILE A 213 1.05 11.54 -10.25
C ILE A 213 1.75 10.92 -11.46
N LYS A 214 1.92 11.64 -12.58
CA LYS A 214 2.71 11.16 -13.72
C LYS A 214 4.19 11.22 -13.37
N ASP A 215 4.67 12.33 -12.82
CA ASP A 215 6.06 12.47 -12.39
C ASP A 215 6.41 11.38 -11.35
N LEU A 216 5.49 11.08 -10.41
CA LEU A 216 5.70 9.99 -9.43
C LEU A 216 5.80 8.63 -10.11
N ASN A 217 4.92 8.35 -11.06
CA ASN A 217 4.92 7.09 -11.81
C ASN A 217 6.21 6.92 -12.65
N ASP A 218 6.76 8.01 -13.20
CA ASP A 218 8.04 7.98 -13.92
C ASP A 218 9.21 7.66 -12.97
N ASP A 219 9.22 8.23 -11.76
CA ASP A 219 10.23 7.93 -10.73
C ASP A 219 10.15 6.46 -10.28
N ILE A 220 8.93 5.96 -10.04
CA ILE A 220 8.69 4.55 -9.70
C ILE A 220 9.16 3.61 -10.82
N ASP A 221 8.88 3.91 -12.10
CA ASP A 221 9.37 3.11 -13.24
C ASP A 221 10.91 3.09 -13.27
N GLY A 222 11.55 4.24 -13.05
CA GLY A 222 12.99 4.37 -12.97
C GLY A 222 13.60 3.48 -11.87
N ARG A 223 13.01 3.49 -10.68
CA ARG A 223 13.46 2.64 -9.56
C ARG A 223 13.21 1.16 -9.79
N LEU A 224 12.05 0.81 -10.35
CA LEU A 224 11.73 -0.57 -10.71
C LEU A 224 12.79 -1.13 -11.65
N ARG A 225 13.14 -0.40 -12.71
CA ARG A 225 14.11 -0.85 -13.71
C ARG A 225 15.55 -0.88 -13.23
N ARG A 226 15.95 0.07 -12.37
CA ARG A 226 17.35 0.20 -11.92
C ARG A 226 17.69 -0.65 -10.71
N THR A 227 16.71 -0.88 -9.84
CA THR A 227 16.96 -1.48 -8.51
C THR A 227 16.18 -2.75 -8.30
N ILE A 228 14.86 -2.72 -8.50
CA ILE A 228 13.99 -3.83 -8.09
C ILE A 228 14.08 -4.99 -9.10
N LEU A 229 13.95 -4.72 -10.40
CA LEU A 229 14.01 -5.76 -11.44
C LEU A 229 15.33 -6.54 -11.42
N PRO A 230 16.52 -5.90 -11.40
CA PRO A 230 17.78 -6.63 -11.30
C PRO A 230 17.89 -7.47 -10.02
N ASP A 231 17.36 -6.97 -8.90
CA ASP A 231 17.33 -7.70 -7.63
C ASP A 231 16.44 -8.95 -7.73
N LEU A 232 15.25 -8.84 -8.32
CA LEU A 232 14.33 -9.96 -8.54
C LEU A 232 14.90 -10.98 -9.55
N GLU A 233 15.47 -10.53 -10.67
CA GLU A 233 16.13 -11.38 -11.67
C GLU A 233 17.24 -12.25 -11.08
N SER A 234 17.96 -11.73 -10.08
CA SER A 234 19.04 -12.46 -9.42
C SER A 234 18.56 -13.50 -8.40
N ARG A 235 17.28 -13.47 -8.00
CA ARG A 235 16.75 -14.21 -6.85
C ARG A 235 15.67 -15.22 -7.21
N ILE A 236 14.78 -14.87 -8.13
CA ILE A 236 13.56 -15.64 -8.42
C ILE A 236 13.87 -16.66 -9.51
N ALA A 237 13.64 -17.92 -9.20
CA ALA A 237 13.71 -19.01 -10.18
C ALA A 237 12.39 -19.16 -10.95
N GLU A 238 12.45 -19.81 -12.12
CA GLU A 238 11.29 -20.01 -13.00
C GLU A 238 10.12 -20.76 -12.33
N ASP A 239 10.43 -21.73 -11.46
CA ASP A 239 9.43 -22.54 -10.75
C ASP A 239 8.95 -21.91 -9.41
N ASP A 240 9.44 -20.73 -9.05
CA ASP A 240 9.06 -20.07 -7.80
C ASP A 240 7.66 -19.45 -7.87
N PHE A 241 6.97 -19.44 -6.73
CA PHE A 241 5.70 -18.73 -6.60
C PHE A 241 5.94 -17.28 -6.21
N VAL A 242 5.45 -16.34 -7.01
CA VAL A 242 5.56 -14.89 -6.74
C VAL A 242 4.18 -14.30 -6.52
N ILE A 243 3.96 -13.74 -5.33
CA ILE A 243 2.78 -12.95 -5.00
C ILE A 243 3.23 -11.49 -4.88
N LEU A 244 2.63 -10.60 -5.67
CA LEU A 244 2.83 -9.16 -5.53
C LEU A 244 1.58 -8.50 -4.99
N THR A 245 1.72 -7.66 -3.99
CA THR A 245 0.63 -6.90 -3.38
C THR A 245 1.11 -5.53 -2.92
N SER A 246 0.15 -4.62 -2.71
CA SER A 246 0.37 -3.45 -1.87
C SER A 246 -0.04 -3.76 -0.43
N ASP A 247 0.52 -3.05 0.55
CA ASP A 247 -0.06 -3.01 1.90
C ASP A 247 -1.23 -2.03 1.96
N HIS A 248 -1.02 -0.78 1.54
CA HIS A 248 -2.03 0.26 1.39
C HIS A 248 -1.80 1.04 0.09
N GLY A 249 -2.76 1.91 -0.25
CA GLY A 249 -2.55 2.95 -1.26
C GLY A 249 -2.31 4.30 -0.59
N PHE A 250 -2.19 5.34 -1.40
CA PHE A 250 -2.23 6.72 -0.92
C PHE A 250 -3.17 7.57 -1.78
N ILE A 251 -3.53 8.70 -1.20
CA ILE A 251 -4.22 9.80 -1.85
C ILE A 251 -3.34 11.04 -1.70
N GLU A 252 -3.32 11.94 -2.69
CA GLU A 252 -2.57 13.19 -2.59
C GLU A 252 -3.31 14.18 -1.68
N LEU A 253 -2.59 14.82 -0.74
CA LEU A 253 -3.13 15.94 0.03
C LEU A 253 -3.18 17.19 -0.85
N LEU A 254 -4.39 17.65 -1.13
CA LEU A 254 -4.58 18.96 -1.72
C LEU A 254 -4.38 20.01 -0.61
N LYS A 255 -3.26 20.73 -0.63
CA LYS A 255 -2.92 21.73 0.42
C LYS A 255 -4.01 22.77 0.66
N ASN A 256 -4.81 23.10 -0.36
CA ASN A 256 -5.94 24.04 -0.24
C ASN A 256 -7.20 23.41 0.38
N LYS A 257 -7.16 22.13 0.72
CA LYS A 257 -8.22 21.36 1.39
C LYS A 257 -7.78 20.82 2.76
N GLU A 258 -6.54 21.08 3.17
CA GLU A 258 -5.98 20.68 4.45
C GLU A 258 -6.87 21.20 5.61
N VAL A 259 -7.32 20.28 6.46
CA VAL A 259 -7.95 20.60 7.73
C VAL A 259 -6.89 20.60 8.82
N LYS A 260 -6.58 21.79 9.36
CA LYS A 260 -5.65 21.91 10.48
C LYS A 260 -6.36 21.56 11.78
N ILE A 261 -5.86 20.52 12.44
CA ILE A 261 -6.39 20.05 13.72
C ILE A 261 -5.57 20.71 14.83
N PRO A 262 -6.19 21.49 15.74
CA PRO A 262 -5.47 22.14 16.81
C PRO A 262 -5.03 21.11 17.86
N VAL A 263 -3.76 21.19 18.26
CA VAL A 263 -3.22 20.47 19.41
C VAL A 263 -3.93 20.96 20.67
N SER A 264 -4.28 20.04 21.57
CA SER A 264 -4.97 20.33 22.84
C SER A 264 -4.44 19.44 23.96
N GLU A 265 -4.91 19.64 25.19
CA GLU A 265 -4.56 18.77 26.32
C GLU A 265 -4.91 17.29 26.07
N ASN A 266 -5.89 17.02 25.21
CA ASN A 266 -6.41 15.68 24.89
C ASN A 266 -6.01 15.19 23.49
N LEU A 267 -5.19 15.93 22.74
CA LEU A 267 -4.72 15.53 21.42
C LEU A 267 -3.34 16.14 21.15
N LYS A 268 -2.32 15.30 21.10
CA LYS A 268 -0.93 15.67 20.88
C LYS A 268 -0.61 15.78 19.39
N GLU A 269 0.50 16.45 19.08
CA GLU A 269 0.93 16.64 17.69
C GLU A 269 1.27 15.32 16.98
N ASP A 270 1.87 14.35 17.68
CA ASP A 270 2.22 13.03 17.14
C ASP A 270 1.02 12.10 16.93
N GLU A 271 -0.15 12.48 17.43
CA GLU A 271 -1.42 11.79 17.23
C GLU A 271 -2.16 12.30 15.97
N ILE A 272 -1.72 13.44 15.40
CA ILE A 272 -2.26 14.03 14.18
C ILE A 272 -1.43 13.56 12.99
N VAL A 273 -1.92 12.55 12.30
CA VAL A 273 -1.22 11.96 11.15
C VAL A 273 -1.98 12.28 9.88
N TYR A 274 -1.28 12.23 8.75
CA TYR A 274 -1.92 12.36 7.45
C TYR A 274 -3.08 11.36 7.31
N ARG A 275 -4.30 11.90 7.11
CA ARG A 275 -5.56 11.16 6.93
C ARG A 275 -6.10 10.40 8.15
N TYR A 276 -5.49 10.50 9.33
CA TYR A 276 -6.10 9.93 10.54
C TYR A 276 -5.59 10.56 11.84
N LEU A 277 -6.43 10.51 12.87
CA LEU A 277 -6.05 10.77 14.25
C LEU A 277 -5.89 9.46 15.02
N LYS A 278 -4.85 9.37 15.85
CA LYS A 278 -4.72 8.36 16.91
C LYS A 278 -5.34 8.91 18.20
N GLY A 279 -5.97 8.07 19.01
CA GLY A 279 -6.43 8.45 20.36
C GLY A 279 -7.66 9.36 20.44
N GLY A 280 -7.99 10.07 19.36
CA GLY A 280 -9.02 11.11 19.35
C GLY A 280 -10.26 10.77 18.52
N LYS A 281 -11.41 11.26 18.98
CA LYS A 281 -12.61 11.46 18.14
C LYS A 281 -12.57 12.87 17.57
N TYR A 282 -12.78 13.01 16.27
CA TYR A 282 -13.01 14.30 15.63
C TYR A 282 -14.45 14.39 15.11
N GLU A 283 -15.00 15.60 15.06
CA GLU A 283 -16.38 15.83 14.61
C GLU A 283 -16.62 15.33 13.18
N ILE A 284 -15.57 15.40 12.35
CA ILE A 284 -15.59 15.00 10.95
C ILE A 284 -14.65 13.81 10.77
N GLY A 285 -15.18 12.71 10.24
CA GLY A 285 -14.41 11.51 9.93
C GLY A 285 -15.18 10.21 10.15
N LEU A 286 -14.47 9.11 10.02
CA LEU A 286 -14.92 7.75 10.29
C LEU A 286 -14.16 7.22 11.50
N THR A 287 -14.87 6.98 12.61
CA THR A 287 -14.25 6.35 13.78
C THR A 287 -14.10 4.85 13.56
N VAL A 288 -12.89 4.34 13.75
CA VAL A 288 -12.54 2.92 13.74
C VAL A 288 -11.84 2.60 15.04
N GLN A 289 -12.21 1.50 15.70
CA GLN A 289 -11.57 1.08 16.93
C GLN A 289 -11.31 -0.41 16.91
N TRP A 290 -10.09 -0.78 17.26
CA TRP A 290 -9.69 -2.17 17.48
C TRP A 290 -9.75 -2.49 18.98
N ILE A 291 -9.97 -3.77 19.31
CA ILE A 291 -10.11 -4.19 20.71
C ILE A 291 -8.80 -3.90 21.46
N GLY A 292 -8.89 -3.14 22.54
CA GLY A 292 -7.73 -2.79 23.37
C GLY A 292 -6.96 -1.54 22.92
N ASP A 293 -7.28 -1.01 21.74
CA ASP A 293 -6.70 0.22 21.22
C ASP A 293 -7.59 1.43 21.48
N GLU A 294 -6.96 2.60 21.53
CA GLU A 294 -7.68 3.87 21.44
C GLU A 294 -8.33 4.03 20.04
N PRO A 295 -9.46 4.72 19.93
CA PRO A 295 -10.12 4.89 18.64
C PRO A 295 -9.26 5.73 17.69
N TYR A 296 -9.32 5.37 16.42
CA TYR A 296 -8.83 6.15 15.30
C TYR A 296 -9.97 6.96 14.72
N THR A 297 -9.70 8.19 14.30
CA THR A 297 -10.61 8.93 13.40
C THR A 297 -9.97 9.06 12.04
N VAL A 298 -10.50 8.35 11.05
CA VAL A 298 -10.02 8.37 9.67
C VAL A 298 -10.68 9.52 8.91
N ALA A 299 -9.91 10.28 8.16
CA ALA A 299 -10.43 11.35 7.31
C ALA A 299 -11.34 10.78 6.21
N THR A 300 -12.39 11.53 5.88
CA THR A 300 -13.38 11.19 4.85
C THR A 300 -13.48 12.33 3.86
N GLY A 301 -13.68 12.03 2.58
CA GLY A 301 -13.50 13.01 1.52
C GLY A 301 -12.03 13.16 1.13
N ARG A 302 -11.67 14.17 0.35
CA ARG A 302 -10.28 14.50 -0.02
C ARG A 302 -9.70 15.69 0.77
N SER A 303 -10.42 16.16 1.78
CA SER A 303 -9.95 17.09 2.81
C SER A 303 -9.21 16.41 3.96
#